data_AF-A0A961YYM5-F1
#
_entry.id   AF-A0A961YYM5-F1
#
_cell.length_a   1.000
_cell.length_b   1.000
_cell.length_c   1.000
_cell.angle_alpha   90.00
_cell.angle_beta   90.00
_cell.angle_gamma   90.00
#
_symmetry.space_group_name_H-M   'P 1'
#
loop_
_entity.id
_entity.type
_entity.pdbx_description
1 polymer ?
#
loop_
_entity_poly.entity_id
_entity_poly.type
_entity_poly.pdbx_seq_one_letter_code
_entity_poly.pdbx_strand_id
1 'polypeptide(L)' 'MSPEAIGIAAGGAFGLVNMGILRAVAARMEASAKSNEQKRTVSILRLVAFLDVIIFAVLGYFLVPMFME' A
#
# COMPACT_ATOMS: atom_id res chain seq x y z
N MET A 1 5.71 20.26 13.87
CA MET A 1 5.10 19.51 12.75
C MET A 1 3.60 19.58 12.94
N SER A 2 2.83 19.89 11.90
CA SER A 2 1.37 19.93 12.01
C SER A 2 0.80 18.50 12.10
N PRO A 3 -0.38 18.27 12.73
CA PRO A 3 -1.01 16.95 12.82
C PRO A 3 -1.19 16.29 11.45
N GLU A 4 -1.48 17.07 10.42
CA GLU A 4 -1.66 16.60 9.05
C GLU A 4 -0.33 16.13 8.44
N ALA A 5 0.77 16.83 8.72
CA ALA A 5 2.10 16.42 8.27
C ALA A 5 2.55 15.11 8.95
N ILE A 6 2.20 14.92 10.22
CA ILE A 6 2.39 13.64 10.94
C ILE A 6 1.53 12.56 10.27
N GLY A 7 0.28 12.89 9.93
CA GLY A 7 -0.65 12.00 9.23
C GLY A 7 -0.15 11.51 7.89
N ILE A 8 0.31 12.42 7.03
CA ILE A 8 0.91 12.07 5.74
C ILE A 8 2.14 11.18 5.93
N ALA A 9 3.02 11.53 6.88
CA ALA A 9 4.24 10.76 7.11
C ALA A 9 3.96 9.34 7.62
N ALA A 10 3.05 9.20 8.60
CA ALA A 10 2.65 7.91 9.15
C ALA A 10 1.90 7.06 8.11
N GLY A 11 0.93 7.65 7.41
CA GLY A 11 0.19 7.00 6.34
C GLY A 11 1.09 6.57 5.18
N GLY A 12 2.00 7.46 4.75
CA GLY A 12 2.99 7.16 3.72
C GLY A 12 3.94 6.02 4.14
N ALA A 13 4.44 6.03 5.37
CA ALA A 13 5.26 4.95 5.90
C ALA A 13 4.51 3.61 5.91
N PHE A 14 3.26 3.59 6.37
CA PHE A 14 2.42 2.40 6.36
C PHE A 14 2.16 1.89 4.93
N GLY A 15 1.85 2.80 4.01
CA GLY A 15 1.66 2.49 2.60
C GLY A 15 2.91 1.87 1.96
N LEU A 16 4.10 2.39 2.26
CA LEU A 16 5.37 1.83 1.78
C LEU A 16 5.63 0.43 2.32
N VAL A 17 5.34 0.18 3.61
CA VAL A 17 5.43 -1.15 4.20
C VAL A 17 4.46 -2.11 3.51
N ASN A 18 3.20 -1.70 3.32
CA ASN A 18 2.19 -2.53 2.67
C ASN A 18 2.56 -2.84 1.21
N MET A 19 3.08 -1.85 0.48
CA MET A 19 3.61 -2.02 -0.86
C MET A 19 4.70 -3.10 -0.89
N GLY A 20 5.65 -3.06 0.05
CA GLY A 20 6.71 -4.05 0.17
C GLY A 20 6.17 -5.47 0.37
N ILE A 21 5.19 -5.63 1.27
CA ILE A 21 4.54 -6.92 1.56
C ILE A 21 3.81 -7.44 0.31
N LEU A 22 2.96 -6.62 -0.31
CA LEU A 22 2.20 -7.02 -1.49
C LEU A 22 3.09 -7.34 -2.68
N ARG A 23 4.20 -6.61 -2.87
CA ARG A 23 5.21 -6.97 -3.88
C ARG A 23 5.85 -8.33 -3.57
N ALA A 24 6.17 -8.62 -2.32
CA ALA A 24 6.75 -9.90 -1.93
C ALA A 24 5.77 -11.06 -2.17
N VAL A 25 4.49 -10.86 -1.83
CA VAL A 25 3.40 -11.82 -2.12
C VAL A 25 3.25 -12.02 -3.63
N ALA A 26 3.20 -10.93 -4.41
CA ALA A 26 3.10 -11.00 -5.86
C ALA A 26 4.28 -11.77 -6.49
N ALA A 27 5.51 -11.55 -6.02
CA ALA A 27 6.69 -12.27 -6.49
C ALA A 27 6.61 -13.78 -6.17
N ARG A 28 6.14 -14.15 -4.97
CA ARG A 28 5.90 -15.57 -4.62
C ARG A 28 4.81 -16.21 -5.47
N MET A 29 3.72 -15.48 -5.73
CA MET A 29 2.64 -15.96 -6.60
C MET A 29 3.09 -16.13 -8.04
N GLU A 30 3.93 -15.22 -8.56
CA GLU A 30 4.49 -15.31 -9.91
C GLU A 30 5.34 -16.57 -10.10
N ALA A 31 6.16 -16.93 -9.10
CA ALA A 31 6.96 -18.15 -9.13
C ALA A 31 6.11 -19.43 -9.21
N SER A 32 4.84 -19.36 -8.78
CA SER A 32 3.90 -20.47 -8.77
C SER A 32 2.83 -20.37 -9.88
N ALA A 33 2.84 -19.29 -10.68
CA ALA A 33 1.81 -19.00 -11.65
C ALA A 33 1.93 -19.88 -12.90
N LYS A 34 1.00 -20.82 -13.07
CA LYS A 34 0.90 -21.69 -14.24
C LYS A 34 -0.18 -21.26 -15.23
N SER A 35 -1.19 -20.50 -14.78
CA SER A 35 -2.28 -20.02 -15.62
C SER A 35 -2.17 -18.53 -15.96
N ASN A 36 -2.80 -18.12 -17.07
CA ASN A 36 -2.89 -16.71 -17.46
C ASN A 36 -3.69 -15.87 -16.44
N GLU A 37 -4.67 -16.48 -15.79
CA GLU A 37 -5.44 -15.84 -14.72
C GLU A 37 -4.55 -15.51 -13.52
N GLN A 38 -3.69 -16.45 -13.08
CA GLN A 38 -2.75 -16.20 -12.00
C GLN A 38 -1.76 -15.08 -12.33
N LYS A 39 -1.26 -15.03 -13.58
CA LYS A 39 -0.40 -13.93 -14.05
C LYS A 39 -1.13 -12.58 -14.00
N ARG A 40 -2.41 -12.56 -14.39
CA ARG A 40 -3.24 -11.35 -14.29
C ARG A 40 -3.41 -10.90 -12.84
N THR A 41 -3.65 -11.84 -11.93
CA THR A 41 -3.75 -11.56 -10.49
C THR A 41 -2.46 -10.98 -9.93
N VAL A 42 -1.29 -11.52 -10.30
CA VAL A 42 0.02 -10.97 -9.90
C VAL A 42 0.17 -9.51 -10.36
N SER A 43 -0.20 -9.20 -11.60
CA SER A 43 -0.16 -7.83 -12.12
C SER A 43 -1.11 -6.89 -11.38
N ILE A 44 -2.32 -7.35 -11.03
CA ILE A 44 -3.26 -6.57 -10.22
C ILE A 44 -2.68 -6.32 -8.82
N LEU A 45 -2.12 -7.33 -8.16
CA LEU A 45 -1.48 -7.17 -6.86
C LEU A 45 -0.35 -6.14 -6.89
N ARG A 46 0.46 -6.11 -7.97
CA ARG A 46 1.51 -5.10 -8.15
C ARG A 46 0.95 -3.69 -8.31
N LEU A 47 -0.17 -3.54 -9.03
CA LEU A 47 -0.85 -2.25 -9.20
C LEU A 47 -1.43 -1.76 -7.87
N VAL A 48 -2.15 -2.65 -7.16
CA VAL A 48 -2.74 -2.35 -5.85
C VAL A 48 -1.66 -1.95 -4.85
N ALA A 49 -0.54 -2.69 -4.82
CA ALA A 49 0.60 -2.35 -3.96
C ALA A 49 1.11 -0.92 -4.16
N PHE A 50 1.09 -0.42 -5.40
CA PHE A 50 1.50 0.96 -5.68
C PHE A 50 0.42 1.98 -5.27
N LEU A 51 -0.85 1.67 -5.55
CA LEU A 51 -1.98 2.53 -5.18
C LEU A 51 -2.12 2.70 -3.67
N ASP A 52 -1.83 1.65 -2.90
CA ASP A 52 -1.90 1.67 -1.44
C ASP A 52 -0.98 2.74 -0.83
N VAL A 53 0.17 3.03 -1.43
CA VAL A 53 1.06 4.10 -0.95
C VAL A 53 0.34 5.46 -0.95
N ILE A 54 -0.39 5.72 -2.04
CA ILE A 54 -1.15 6.96 -2.21
C ILE A 54 -2.37 6.97 -1.28
N ILE A 55 -3.11 5.86 -1.25
CA ILE A 55 -4.32 5.72 -0.43
C ILE A 55 -3.99 5.88 1.05
N PHE A 56 -2.95 5.22 1.56
CA PHE A 56 -2.58 5.32 2.97
C PHE A 56 -2.02 6.70 3.34
N ALA A 57 -1.27 7.37 2.46
CA ALA A 57 -0.85 8.75 2.69
C ALA A 57 -2.05 9.70 2.80
N VAL A 58 -3.03 9.56 1.90
CA VAL A 58 -4.28 10.36 1.93
C VAL A 58 -5.12 10.03 3.16
N LEU A 59 -5.30 8.74 3.48
CA LEU A 59 -6.01 8.34 4.70
C LEU A 59 -5.32 8.86 5.95
N GLY A 60 -3.99 8.79 6.01
CA GLY A 60 -3.21 9.32 7.12
C GLY A 60 -3.42 10.83 7.32
N TYR A 61 -3.45 11.60 6.23
CA TYR A 61 -3.75 13.04 6.26
C TYR A 61 -5.09 13.34 6.94
N PHE A 62 -6.15 12.58 6.63
CA PHE A 62 -7.48 12.83 7.17
C PHE A 62 -7.74 12.18 8.54
N LEU A 63 -7.21 10.98 8.77
CA LEU A 63 -7.51 10.19 9.97
C LEU A 63 -6.67 10.60 11.17
N VAL A 64 -5.38 10.91 10.99
CA VAL A 64 -4.49 11.19 12.13
C VAL A 64 -4.90 12.45 12.92
N PRO A 65 -5.30 13.57 12.29
CA PRO A 65 -5.82 14.72 13.02
C PRO A 65 -7.05 14.40 13.88
N MET A 66 -7.96 13.54 13.40
CA MET A 66 -9.18 13.14 14.12
C MET A 66 -8.92 12.40 15.45
N PHE A 67 -7.75 11.78 15.60
CA PHE A 67 -7.35 11.10 16.84
C PHE A 67 -6.42 11.93 17.75
N MET A 68 -5.98 13.10 17.28
CA MET A 68 -5.14 14.02 18.05
C MET A 68 -5.94 15.19 18.67
N GLU A 69 -7.22 15.32 18.30
CA GLU A 69 -8.23 16.14 19.00
C GLU A 69 -8.77 15.41 20.25
#